data_AF-A0A843GPY3-F1
#
_entry.id   AF-A0A843GPY3-F1
#
_cell.length_a   1.000
_cell.length_b   1.000
_cell.length_c   1.000
_cell.angle_alpha   90.00
_cell.angle_beta   90.00
_cell.angle_gamma   90.00
#
_symmetry.space_group_name_H-M   'P 1'
#
loop_
_entity.id
_entity.type
_entity.pdbx_description
1 polymer ?
#
loop_
_entity_poly.entity_id
_entity_poly.type
_entity_poly.pdbx_seq_one_letter_code
_entity_poly.pdbx_strand_id
1 'polypeptide(L)'
;MNKNEITENSYVMNNQTGKAYKVTTNTVQSRNRRELVGTGLRNPEITQVAESHLDSISFPAAIICSEAERIIRWKKKQTPFEKQVLVMYRALRKSIVK
;
A
#
# COMPACT_ATOMS: atom_id res chain seq x y z
N MET A 1 -9.04 -14.23 14.73
CA MET A 1 -8.25 -14.09 13.48
C MET A 1 -7.00 -13.31 13.83
N ASN A 2 -5.80 -13.90 13.65
CA ASN A 2 -4.54 -13.20 13.85
C ASN A 2 -4.52 -11.98 12.90
N LYS A 3 -4.63 -10.78 13.45
CA LYS A 3 -4.19 -9.58 12.73
C LYS A 3 -2.71 -9.80 12.48
N ASN A 4 -2.30 -9.97 11.23
CA ASN A 4 -0.88 -10.06 10.88
C ASN A 4 -0.19 -8.86 11.52
N GLU A 5 0.64 -9.13 12.54
CA GLU A 5 1.25 -8.11 13.36
C GLU A 5 2.04 -7.16 12.46
N ILE A 6 1.64 -5.89 12.45
CA ILE A 6 2.33 -4.87 11.66
C ILE A 6 3.62 -4.54 12.39
N THR A 7 4.74 -4.94 11.81
CA THR A 7 6.08 -4.66 12.34
C THR A 7 6.81 -3.66 11.44
N GLU A 8 7.90 -3.10 11.94
CA GLU A 8 8.84 -2.30 11.18
C GLU A 8 9.32 -3.06 9.95
N ASN A 9 9.50 -2.35 8.84
CA ASN A 9 9.77 -2.91 7.53
C ASN A 9 8.67 -3.78 6.92
N SER A 10 7.54 -3.99 7.60
CA SER A 10 6.36 -4.59 6.96
C SER A 10 5.83 -3.69 5.84
N TYR A 11 5.27 -4.33 4.82
CA TYR A 11 4.51 -3.64 3.79
C TYR A 11 3.04 -3.65 4.17
N VAL A 12 2.40 -2.49 4.05
CA VAL A 12 0.99 -2.31 4.39
C VAL A 12 0.28 -1.58 3.27
N MET A 13 -1.02 -1.84 3.13
CA MET A 13 -1.91 -1.06 2.28
C MET A 13 -2.88 -0.28 3.14
N ASN A 14 -3.11 0.99 2.81
CA ASN A 14 -4.23 1.73 3.32
C ASN A 14 -5.51 1.26 2.62
N ASN A 15 -6.44 0.64 3.35
CA ASN A 15 -7.65 0.04 2.76
C ASN A 15 -8.65 1.06 2.20
N GLN A 16 -8.64 2.30 2.72
CA GLN A 16 -9.49 3.38 2.23
C GLN A 16 -9.01 3.90 0.87
N THR A 17 -7.70 4.14 0.76
CA THR A 17 -7.10 4.79 -0.44
C THR A 17 -6.52 3.79 -1.44
N GLY A 18 -6.27 2.55 -1.01
CA GLY A 18 -5.57 1.52 -1.78
C GLY A 18 -4.08 1.82 -1.99
N LYS A 19 -3.51 2.77 -1.25
CA LYS A 19 -2.09 3.13 -1.35
C LYS A 19 -1.21 2.17 -0.55
N ALA A 20 -0.06 1.82 -1.11
CA ALA A 20 0.91 0.98 -0.42
C ALA A 20 2.02 1.79 0.26
N TYR A 21 2.45 1.29 1.41
CA TYR A 21 3.46 1.90 2.25
C TYR A 21 4.40 0.84 2.84
N LYS A 22 5.58 1.30 3.25
CA LYS A 22 6.47 0.56 4.12
C LYS A 22 6.42 1.19 5.52
N VAL A 23 6.33 0.36 6.54
CA VAL A 23 6.34 0.81 7.94
C VAL A 23 7.75 1.26 8.31
N THR A 24 7.90 2.50 8.78
CA THR A 24 9.22 3.05 9.16
C THR A 24 9.62 2.69 10.57
N THR A 25 8.65 2.51 11.47
CA THR A 25 8.91 2.25 12.89
C THR A 25 7.99 1.16 13.44
N ASN A 26 8.53 0.35 14.36
CA ASN A 26 7.77 -0.66 15.09
C ASN A 26 6.72 -0.04 16.02
N THR A 27 6.92 1.22 16.43
CA THR A 27 6.11 1.89 17.44
C THR A 27 4.88 2.55 16.84
N VAL A 28 3.72 2.24 17.40
CA VAL A 28 2.51 3.02 17.14
C VAL A 28 2.64 4.37 17.85
N GLN A 29 2.56 5.45 17.08
CA GLN A 29 2.62 6.83 17.60
C GLN A 29 1.23 7.31 18.07
N SER A 30 1.17 8.54 18.56
CA SER A 30 -0.05 9.16 19.11
C SER A 30 -1.30 8.92 18.27
N ARG A 31 -2.43 8.66 18.94
CA ARG A 31 -3.74 8.35 18.35
C ARG A 31 -3.78 7.07 17.49
N ASN A 32 -3.02 6.05 17.86
CA ASN A 32 -2.96 4.75 17.17
C ASN A 32 -2.59 4.87 15.69
N ARG A 33 -1.64 5.74 15.37
CA ARG A 33 -1.15 5.95 14.00
C ARG A 33 0.24 5.38 13.83
N ARG A 34 0.51 4.78 12.68
CA ARG A 34 1.86 4.38 12.28
C ARG A 34 2.46 5.38 11.32
N GLU A 35 3.75 5.62 11.51
CA GLU A 35 4.56 6.35 10.55
C GLU A 35 4.94 5.42 9.40
N LEU A 36 4.68 5.89 8.19
CA LEU A 36 4.74 5.12 6.98
C LEU A 36 5.50 5.91 5.92
N VAL A 37 6.25 5.23 5.08
CA VAL A 37 6.87 5.82 3.90
C VAL A 37 6.23 5.26 2.64
N GLY A 38 5.88 6.13 1.70
CA GLY A 38 5.34 5.69 0.41
C GLY A 38 6.30 4.75 -0.30
N THR A 39 5.80 3.64 -0.86
CA THR A 39 6.61 2.68 -1.64
C THR A 39 6.90 3.16 -3.07
N GLY A 40 6.48 4.37 -3.41
CA GLY A 40 6.77 5.00 -4.70
C GLY A 40 8.22 5.44 -4.76
N LEU A 41 8.96 4.92 -5.75
CA LEU A 41 10.41 5.14 -5.95
C LEU A 41 10.84 6.61 -6.16
N ARG A 42 9.91 7.57 -6.22
CA ARG A 42 10.21 8.92 -6.69
C ARG A 42 9.88 10.07 -5.75
N ASN A 43 9.40 9.82 -4.53
CA ASN A 43 9.36 10.78 -3.42
C ASN A 43 8.79 10.04 -2.20
N PRO A 44 9.64 9.53 -1.30
CA PRO A 44 9.17 8.92 -0.07
C PRO A 44 8.57 10.00 0.86
N GLU A 45 7.27 10.21 0.77
CA GLU A 45 6.55 11.06 1.72
C GLU A 45 6.29 10.26 2.99
N ILE A 46 6.75 10.80 4.12
CA ILE A 46 6.39 10.29 5.44
C ILE A 46 4.93 10.67 5.71
N THR A 47 4.10 9.65 5.93
CA THR A 47 2.67 9.80 6.20
C THR A 47 2.33 9.09 7.50
N GLN A 48 1.36 9.64 8.25
CA GLN A 48 0.81 8.97 9.43
C GLN A 48 -0.61 8.49 9.17
N VAL A 49 -0.81 7.17 9.22
CA VAL A 49 -2.12 6.53 8.98
C VAL A 49 -2.55 5.75 10.22
N ALA A 50 -3.86 5.80 10.53
CA ALA A 50 -4.43 5.03 11.63
C ALA A 50 -4.28 3.53 11.35
N GLU A 51 -3.86 2.76 12.37
CA GLU A 51 -3.62 1.33 12.24
C GLU A 51 -4.89 0.56 11.84
N SER A 52 -6.08 1.06 12.20
CA SER A 52 -7.36 0.51 11.78
C SER A 52 -7.60 0.55 10.26
N HIS A 53 -6.85 1.37 9.53
CA HIS A 53 -6.94 1.48 8.07
C HIS A 53 -5.79 0.77 7.36
N LEU A 54 -4.91 0.07 8.10
CA LEU A 54 -3.74 -0.60 7.56
C LEU A 54 -3.96 -2.10 7.55
N ASP A 55 -3.77 -2.68 6.38
CA ASP A 55 -3.75 -4.13 6.18
C ASP A 55 -2.37 -4.57 5.70
N SER A 56 -1.80 -5.57 6.36
CA SER A 56 -0.51 -6.14 6.00
C SER A 56 -0.57 -6.81 4.63
N ILE A 57 0.40 -6.49 3.77
CA ILE A 57 0.53 -7.05 2.44
C ILE A 57 1.93 -7.62 2.23
N SER A 58 2.08 -8.52 1.26
CA SER A 58 3.39 -9.03 0.87
C SER A 58 4.19 -7.98 0.07
N PHE A 59 5.50 -8.15 0.00
CA PHE A 59 6.36 -7.30 -0.83
C PHE A 59 5.94 -7.28 -2.32
N PRO A 60 5.65 -8.43 -2.97
CA PRO A 60 5.12 -8.42 -4.34
C PRO A 60 3.82 -7.62 -4.49
N ALA A 61 2.90 -7.71 -3.52
CA ALA A 61 1.68 -6.93 -3.51
C ALA A 61 1.96 -5.42 -3.41
N ALA A 62 2.96 -5.02 -2.63
CA ALA A 62 3.39 -3.63 -2.53
C ALA A 62 3.94 -3.09 -3.86
N ILE A 63 4.70 -3.91 -4.60
CA ILE A 63 5.17 -3.55 -5.95
C ILE A 63 3.99 -3.33 -6.90
N ILE A 64 3.01 -4.24 -6.90
CA ILE A 64 1.81 -4.12 -7.75
C ILE A 64 1.07 -2.82 -7.46
N CYS A 65 0.87 -2.49 -6.18
CA CYS A 65 0.24 -1.22 -5.79
C CYS A 65 1.02 0.00 -6.27
N SER A 66 2.34 0.01 -6.09
CA SER A 66 3.21 1.11 -6.51
C SER A 66 3.15 1.34 -8.03
N GLU A 67 3.22 0.27 -8.81
CA GLU A 67 3.09 0.35 -10.27
C GLU A 67 1.69 0.77 -10.71
N ALA A 68 0.64 0.27 -10.05
CA ALA A 68 -0.73 0.69 -10.34
C ALA A 68 -0.95 2.19 -10.08
N GLU A 69 -0.44 2.71 -8.95
CA GLU A 69 -0.48 4.14 -8.65
C GLU A 69 0.24 4.97 -9.73
N ARG A 70 1.41 4.51 -10.20
CA ARG A 70 2.13 5.13 -11.31
C ARG A 70 1.27 5.12 -12.58
N ILE A 71 0.70 3.99 -12.97
CA ILE A 71 -0.13 3.88 -14.18
C ILE A 71 -1.35 4.82 -14.10
N ILE A 72 -2.04 4.84 -12.95
CA ILE A 72 -3.24 5.68 -12.74
C ILE A 72 -2.88 7.17 -12.80
N ARG A 73 -1.77 7.59 -12.17
CA ARG A 73 -1.35 9.00 -12.14
C ARG A 73 -1.07 9.56 -13.53
N TRP A 74 -0.43 8.78 -14.41
CA TRP A 74 0.07 9.30 -15.67
C TRP A 74 -0.98 9.34 -16.79
N LYS A 75 -2.20 8.79 -16.60
CA LYS A 75 -3.38 8.88 -17.51
C LYS A 75 -3.05 8.78 -19.02
N LYS A 76 -2.11 7.90 -19.40
CA LYS A 76 -1.73 7.64 -20.81
C LYS A 76 -2.49 6.43 -21.36
N LYS A 77 -2.42 6.24 -22.69
CA LYS A 77 -2.85 5.00 -23.35
C LYS A 77 -2.07 3.83 -22.73
N GLN A 78 -2.78 2.94 -22.03
CA GLN A 78 -2.18 1.85 -21.26
C GLN A 78 -1.72 0.71 -22.18
N THR A 79 -0.51 0.21 -21.94
CA THR A 79 -0.03 -1.02 -22.59
C THR A 79 -0.79 -2.26 -22.08
N PRO A 80 -0.79 -3.39 -22.81
CA PRO A 80 -1.39 -4.64 -22.31
C PRO A 80 -0.85 -5.06 -20.94
N PHE A 81 0.46 -4.89 -20.70
CA PHE A 81 1.09 -5.16 -19.41
C PHE A 81 0.55 -4.26 -18.29
N GLU A 82 0.45 -2.95 -18.54
CA GLU A 82 -0.11 -2.00 -17.56
C GLU A 82 -1.57 -2.31 -17.22
N LYS A 83 -2.37 -2.77 -18.21
CA LYS A 83 -3.73 -3.24 -17.95
C LYS A 83 -3.73 -4.45 -17.01
N GLN A 84 -2.81 -5.40 -17.20
CA GLN A 84 -2.69 -6.57 -16.34
C GLN A 84 -2.31 -6.18 -14.91
N VAL A 85 -1.37 -5.24 -14.73
CA VAL A 85 -1.03 -4.67 -13.41
C VAL A 85 -2.26 -4.07 -12.73
N LEU A 86 -3.08 -3.31 -13.46
CA LEU A 86 -4.32 -2.75 -12.89
C LEU A 86 -5.37 -3.80 -12.54
N VAL A 87 -5.45 -4.91 -13.28
CA VAL A 87 -6.33 -6.04 -12.93
C VAL A 87 -5.86 -6.70 -11.63
N MET A 88 -4.56 -6.97 -11.50
CA MET A 88 -3.98 -7.52 -10.27
C MET A 88 -4.21 -6.59 -9.07
N TYR A 89 -4.00 -5.28 -9.25
CA TYR A 89 -4.25 -4.28 -8.22
C TYR A 89 -5.72 -4.26 -7.77
N ARG A 90 -6.68 -4.33 -8.71
CA ARG A 90 -8.11 -4.38 -8.36
C ARG A 90 -8.48 -5.67 -7.63
N ALA A 91 -7.91 -6.80 -8.03
CA ALA A 91 -8.12 -8.07 -7.34
C ALA A 91 -7.57 -8.01 -5.90
N LEU A 92 -6.37 -7.45 -5.72
CA LEU A 92 -5.75 -7.25 -4.42
C LEU A 92 -6.57 -6.32 -3.52
N ARG A 93 -7.08 -5.20 -4.04
CA ARG A 93 -7.98 -4.33 -3.25
C ARG A 93 -9.23 -5.07 -2.79
N LYS A 94 -9.85 -5.87 -3.66
CA LYS A 94 -11.05 -6.67 -3.31
C LYS A 94 -10.77 -7.73 -2.26
N SER A 95 -9.58 -8.33 -2.23
CA SER A 95 -9.25 -9.35 -1.22
C SER A 95 -9.00 -8.74 0.17
N ILE A 96 -8.60 -7.47 0.22
CA ILE A 96 -8.24 -6.77 1.45
C ILE A 96 -9.43 -5.99 2.03
N VAL A 97 -10.17 -5.28 1.17
CA VAL A 97 -11.42 -4.58 1.55
C VAL A 97 -12.54 -5.62 1.58
N LYS A 98 -12.78 -6.21 2.74
CA LYS A 98 -13.93 -7.10 3.00
C LYS A 98 -15.22 -6.32 3.22
#